data_AF-A0A1I7T6X9-F1
#
_entry.id   AF-A0A1I7T6X9-F1
#
_cell.length_a   1.000
_cell.length_b   1.000
_cell.length_c   1.000
_cell.angle_alpha   90.00
_cell.angle_beta   90.00
_cell.angle_gamma   90.00
#
_symmetry.space_group_name_H-M   'P 1'
#
loop_
_entity.id
_entity.type
_entity.pdbx_description
1 polymer ?
#
loop_
_entity_poly.entity_id
_entity_poly.type
_entity_poly.pdbx_seq_one_letter_code
_entity_poly.pdbx_strand_id
1 'polypeptide(L)'
;MGRASFEYDEVGNTFYYVLVAFYAIILFPATYFCIPGAQKSEPVHVINEHECQCYGCDKKRRQRAANKPWRRTKKIITIVVLVMAWAIFAFIVKKTTEIEQTHKDYDPYQILGLDQGADEKAIKKAWRDLSKVHHPDRGGDAQFFDKIAKAHQALTDKEARENWEKYGNPDGPTATTFGIALPKWLVSKEYGLWVLAFYGLVFMVIMPVAVGMWWYSSIKYSADKVLLDTTRMFYYFINRTPRMEIGRMIAVLSGSFEFSKQYNKEIIERESDEYEVPRLMKGLAGVNDKGKEQPLSQPYALKARTLLHAYLSRLPLESVEGALDQDQAYIITRILRFIEEMIGCSQNLMSYTQHTKIPIDTFDNLLKLQPMFVQALWQKNSPLLQLPHITEYNLQHLRKKRIFSCHDLAIMDADARRAVLRTLTNEEYRDVMVVLSMMPRLQIETKTVVEGEDDKHELTAGCVVTLKVTMKRSRLIDPQEAGLADQHKAYNEENEEDGENERETGENMEDNSEEKNPRTKIMEQEQTK
;
A
#
# COMPACT_ATOMS: atom_id res chain seq x y z
N MET A 1 -20.52 -33.03 -34.86
CA MET A 1 -20.56 -32.73 -33.41
C MET A 1 -21.79 -31.87 -33.16
N GLY A 2 -22.83 -32.43 -32.53
CA GLY A 2 -24.01 -31.64 -32.14
C GLY A 2 -23.58 -30.55 -31.16
N ARG A 3 -23.95 -29.30 -31.43
CA ARG A 3 -23.79 -28.23 -30.44
C ARG A 3 -24.58 -28.64 -29.21
N ALA A 4 -23.91 -28.81 -28.06
CA ALA A 4 -24.61 -28.93 -26.80
C ALA A 4 -25.47 -27.67 -26.63
N SER A 5 -26.79 -27.83 -26.68
CA SER A 5 -27.72 -26.74 -26.44
C SER A 5 -27.75 -26.51 -24.93
N PHE A 6 -27.09 -25.44 -24.48
CA PHE A 6 -27.16 -25.03 -23.09
C PHE A 6 -28.55 -24.47 -22.79
N GLU A 7 -29.15 -24.96 -21.70
CA GLU A 7 -30.42 -24.45 -21.22
C GLU A 7 -30.17 -23.35 -20.20
N TYR A 8 -30.61 -22.14 -20.51
CA TYR A 8 -30.51 -21.00 -19.59
C TYR A 8 -31.62 -21.06 -18.54
N ASP A 9 -31.49 -20.30 -17.47
CA ASP A 9 -32.51 -20.24 -16.42
C ASP A 9 -33.71 -19.38 -16.86
N GLU A 10 -34.88 -20.00 -17.06
CA GLU A 10 -36.14 -19.30 -17.41
C GLU A 10 -36.67 -18.46 -16.26
N VAL A 11 -36.55 -18.99 -15.04
CA VAL A 11 -37.23 -18.46 -13.84
C VAL A 11 -36.26 -17.57 -13.03
N GLY A 12 -34.96 -17.76 -13.21
CA GLY A 12 -33.89 -17.04 -12.51
C GLY A 12 -33.50 -17.66 -11.17
N ASN A 13 -34.07 -18.81 -10.81
CA ASN A 13 -33.88 -19.45 -9.51
C ASN A 13 -32.43 -19.84 -9.24
N THR A 14 -31.77 -20.47 -10.20
CA THR A 14 -30.37 -20.91 -10.11
C THR A 14 -29.39 -19.73 -10.19
N PHE A 15 -29.75 -18.68 -10.94
CA PHE A 15 -28.94 -17.46 -11.05
C PHE A 15 -28.71 -16.79 -9.70
N TYR A 16 -29.75 -16.65 -8.87
CA TYR A 16 -29.63 -15.98 -7.57
C TYR A 16 -28.70 -16.75 -6.62
N TYR A 17 -28.72 -18.08 -6.60
CA TYR A 17 -27.79 -18.88 -5.78
C TYR A 17 -26.33 -18.65 -6.19
N VAL A 18 -26.07 -18.63 -7.50
CA VAL A 18 -24.72 -18.35 -8.04
C VAL A 18 -24.30 -16.93 -7.70
N LEU A 19 -25.21 -15.95 -7.86
CA LEU A 19 -24.97 -14.55 -7.53
C LEU A 19 -24.60 -14.39 -6.05
N VAL A 20 -25.34 -15.01 -5.12
CA VAL A 20 -25.06 -15.00 -3.68
C VAL A 20 -23.67 -15.57 -3.39
N ALA A 21 -23.33 -16.72 -3.97
CA ALA A 21 -22.02 -17.36 -3.75
C ALA A 21 -20.86 -16.47 -4.20
N PHE A 22 -20.89 -15.94 -5.43
CA PHE A 22 -19.85 -15.05 -5.94
C PHE A 22 -19.78 -13.74 -5.15
N TYR A 23 -20.92 -13.18 -4.76
CA TYR A 23 -20.96 -11.96 -3.96
C TYR A 23 -20.36 -12.18 -2.57
N ALA A 24 -20.66 -13.31 -1.91
CA ALA A 24 -20.12 -13.66 -0.60
C ALA A 24 -18.59 -13.86 -0.64
N ILE A 25 -18.07 -14.51 -1.68
CA ILE A 25 -16.62 -14.71 -1.89
C ILE A 25 -15.87 -13.37 -1.97
N ILE A 26 -16.51 -12.31 -2.47
CA ILE A 26 -15.90 -10.98 -2.55
C ILE A 26 -16.15 -10.19 -1.25
N LEU A 27 -17.39 -10.23 -0.73
CA LEU A 27 -17.82 -9.41 0.41
C LEU A 27 -17.13 -9.81 1.72
N PHE A 28 -16.99 -11.11 2.03
CA PHE A 28 -16.42 -11.53 3.30
C PHE A 28 -14.92 -11.21 3.43
N PRO A 29 -14.07 -11.46 2.42
CA PRO A 29 -12.69 -10.98 2.46
C PRO A 29 -12.62 -9.45 2.46
N ALA A 30 -13.43 -8.77 1.63
CA ALA A 30 -13.43 -7.31 1.58
C ALA A 30 -13.79 -6.71 2.94
N THR A 31 -14.76 -7.27 3.67
CA THR A 31 -15.11 -6.81 5.02
C THR A 31 -13.98 -7.06 6.01
N TYR A 32 -13.37 -8.25 6.02
CA TYR A 32 -12.22 -8.53 6.90
C TYR A 32 -11.05 -7.56 6.67
N PHE A 33 -10.68 -7.30 5.41
CA PHE A 33 -9.55 -6.42 5.08
C PHE A 33 -9.86 -4.93 5.13
N CYS A 34 -11.11 -4.52 4.91
CA CYS A 34 -11.50 -3.10 4.84
C CYS A 34 -12.14 -2.57 6.11
N ILE A 35 -12.56 -3.41 7.07
CA ILE A 35 -12.95 -2.93 8.40
C ILE A 35 -11.72 -2.28 9.03
N PRO A 36 -11.75 -0.95 9.28
CA PRO A 36 -10.64 -0.31 9.95
C PRO A 36 -10.59 -0.87 11.37
N GLY A 37 -9.59 -1.71 11.66
CA GLY A 37 -9.30 -2.16 13.02
C GLY A 37 -9.37 -0.95 13.94
N ALA A 38 -10.15 -1.06 15.02
CA ALA A 38 -10.31 -0.02 16.02
C ALA A 38 -8.91 0.38 16.50
N GLN A 39 -8.36 1.45 15.94
CA GLN A 39 -7.12 2.01 16.44
C GLN A 39 -7.43 2.39 17.88
N LYS A 40 -6.78 1.71 18.85
CA LYS A 40 -6.65 2.23 20.20
C LYS A 40 -6.24 3.69 20.04
N SER A 41 -7.08 4.60 20.50
CA SER A 41 -6.71 6.00 20.60
C SER A 41 -5.46 6.05 21.45
N GLU A 42 -4.34 6.47 20.86
CA GLU A 42 -3.14 6.77 21.65
C GLU A 42 -3.57 7.79 22.72
N PRO A 43 -3.33 7.50 24.02
CA PRO A 43 -3.67 8.43 25.08
C PRO A 43 -2.94 9.74 24.84
N VAL A 44 -3.67 10.85 25.02
CA VAL A 44 -3.40 12.17 24.45
C VAL A 44 -2.11 12.85 24.95
N HIS A 45 -1.33 12.27 25.87
CA HIS A 45 -0.11 12.91 26.40
C HIS A 45 1.05 11.95 26.77
N VAL A 46 1.34 10.94 25.95
CA VAL A 46 2.64 10.24 26.09
C VAL A 46 3.71 11.04 25.36
N ILE A 47 4.54 11.78 26.10
CA ILE A 47 5.76 12.37 25.52
C ILE A 47 6.72 11.23 25.27
N ASN A 48 6.71 10.70 24.05
CA ASN A 48 7.61 9.65 23.62
C ASN A 48 9.06 10.12 23.82
N GLU A 49 9.87 9.34 24.55
CA GLU A 49 11.31 9.58 24.76
C GLU A 49 12.10 9.67 23.45
N HIS A 50 11.48 9.20 22.36
CA HIS A 50 11.99 9.26 21.00
C HIS A 50 11.33 10.34 20.14
N GLU A 51 10.75 11.39 20.73
CA GLU A 51 10.16 12.48 19.97
C GLU A 51 10.63 13.85 20.44
N CYS A 52 11.37 14.53 19.57
CA CYS A 52 11.74 15.93 19.73
C CYS A 52 10.47 16.81 19.69
N GLN A 53 10.34 17.74 20.64
CA GLN A 53 9.17 18.59 20.82
C GLN A 53 9.39 20.02 20.29
N CYS A 54 10.48 20.27 19.58
CA CYS A 54 10.75 21.57 19.00
C CYS A 54 9.63 21.98 18.00
N TYR A 55 9.40 23.29 17.88
CA TYR A 55 8.37 23.86 17.01
C TYR A 55 8.42 23.31 15.56
N GLY A 56 9.63 23.12 15.02
CA GLY A 56 9.82 22.57 13.66
C GLY A 56 9.35 21.10 13.54
N CYS A 57 9.73 20.25 14.49
CA CYS A 57 9.30 18.86 14.54
C CYS A 57 7.78 18.74 14.72
N ASP A 58 7.21 19.58 15.59
CA ASP A 58 5.77 19.61 15.81
C ASP A 58 4.99 20.08 14.58
N LYS A 59 5.43 21.17 13.94
CA LYS A 59 4.89 21.64 12.66
C LYS A 59 4.93 20.53 11.60
N LYS A 60 6.04 19.80 11.48
CA LYS A 60 6.19 18.67 10.54
C LYS A 60 5.22 17.52 10.85
N ARG A 61 5.02 17.17 12.13
CA ARG A 61 4.04 16.14 12.54
C ARG A 61 2.63 16.58 12.18
N ARG A 62 2.25 17.82 12.48
CA ARG A 62 0.94 18.40 12.12
C ARG A 62 0.72 18.39 10.60
N GLN A 63 1.71 18.80 9.82
CA GLN A 63 1.65 18.75 8.35
C GLN A 63 1.53 17.32 7.82
N ARG A 64 2.27 16.36 8.37
CA ARG A 64 2.17 14.94 7.99
C ARG A 64 0.80 14.35 8.32
N ALA A 65 0.18 14.78 9.43
CA ALA A 65 -1.17 14.40 9.80
C ALA A 65 -2.22 15.03 8.85
N ALA A 66 -2.06 16.31 8.50
CA ALA A 66 -2.93 17.06 7.59
C ALA A 66 -2.85 16.54 6.14
N ASN A 67 -1.66 16.15 5.66
CA ASN A 67 -1.43 15.57 4.33
C ASN A 67 -2.04 14.17 4.13
N LYS A 68 -2.89 13.69 5.06
CA LYS A 68 -3.81 12.58 4.85
C LYS A 68 -5.26 13.09 4.75
N PRO A 69 -5.58 13.98 3.78
CA PRO A 69 -6.84 14.73 3.76
C PRO A 69 -8.06 13.81 3.66
N TRP A 70 -7.87 12.63 3.08
CA TRP A 70 -8.94 11.65 2.90
C TRP A 70 -8.90 10.51 3.91
N ARG A 71 -8.12 10.53 5.00
CA ARG A 71 -8.09 9.38 5.92
C ARG A 71 -9.44 9.14 6.59
N ARG A 72 -10.11 10.21 7.05
CA ARG A 72 -11.45 10.12 7.64
C ARG A 72 -12.51 9.86 6.58
N THR A 73 -12.50 10.64 5.49
CA THR A 73 -13.47 10.50 4.40
C THR A 73 -13.38 9.14 3.72
N LYS A 74 -12.17 8.62 3.46
CA LYS A 74 -11.95 7.25 2.95
C LYS A 74 -12.47 6.21 3.92
N LYS A 75 -12.23 6.34 5.23
CA LYS A 75 -12.82 5.44 6.24
C LYS A 75 -14.36 5.47 6.18
N ILE A 76 -14.96 6.66 6.13
CA ILE A 76 -16.42 6.82 6.04
C ILE A 76 -16.95 6.21 4.74
N ILE A 77 -16.34 6.54 3.59
CA ILE A 77 -16.73 5.99 2.28
C ILE A 77 -16.60 4.47 2.28
N THR A 78 -15.50 3.93 2.80
CA THR A 78 -15.32 2.47 2.89
C THR A 78 -16.40 1.84 3.76
N ILE A 79 -16.75 2.42 4.91
CA ILE A 79 -17.84 1.92 5.76
C ILE A 79 -19.19 2.02 5.02
N VAL A 80 -19.50 3.15 4.40
CA VAL A 80 -20.76 3.35 3.65
C VAL A 80 -20.87 2.36 2.49
N VAL A 81 -19.79 2.16 1.72
CA VAL A 81 -19.74 1.17 0.63
C VAL A 81 -19.93 -0.25 1.17
N LEU A 82 -19.31 -0.59 2.30
CA LEU A 82 -19.51 -1.90 2.93
C LEU A 82 -20.95 -2.09 3.40
N VAL A 83 -21.55 -1.09 4.05
CA VAL A 83 -22.95 -1.14 4.50
C VAL A 83 -23.90 -1.29 3.31
N MET A 84 -23.69 -0.52 2.24
CA MET A 84 -24.45 -0.67 1.00
C MET A 84 -24.27 -2.05 0.37
N ALA A 85 -23.05 -2.59 0.36
CA ALA A 85 -22.76 -3.91 -0.17
C ALA A 85 -23.47 -5.02 0.65
N TRP A 86 -23.47 -4.91 1.98
CA TRP A 86 -24.24 -5.82 2.85
C TRP A 86 -25.76 -5.68 2.67
N ALA A 87 -26.27 -4.46 2.46
CA ALA A 87 -27.69 -4.25 2.19
C ALA A 87 -28.11 -4.88 0.85
N ILE A 88 -27.28 -4.74 -0.19
CA ILE A 88 -27.48 -5.42 -1.48
C ILE A 88 -27.41 -6.93 -1.30
N PHE A 89 -26.43 -7.44 -0.56
CA PHE A 89 -26.32 -8.87 -0.26
C PHE A 89 -27.56 -9.41 0.46
N ALA A 90 -28.04 -8.71 1.50
CA ALA A 90 -29.26 -9.06 2.22
C ALA A 90 -30.50 -9.03 1.32
N PHE A 91 -30.59 -8.04 0.42
CA PHE A 91 -31.67 -7.97 -0.58
C PHE A 91 -31.66 -9.17 -1.54
N ILE A 92 -30.48 -9.54 -2.05
CA ILE A 92 -30.32 -10.71 -2.92
C ILE A 92 -30.68 -12.00 -2.16
N VAL A 93 -30.22 -12.16 -0.92
CA VAL A 93 -30.55 -13.33 -0.09
C VAL A 93 -32.05 -13.41 0.16
N LYS A 94 -32.71 -12.30 0.51
CA LYS A 94 -34.17 -12.25 0.67
C LYS A 94 -34.89 -12.67 -0.61
N LYS A 95 -34.44 -12.16 -1.76
CA LYS A 95 -34.98 -12.58 -3.06
C LYS A 95 -34.76 -14.06 -3.33
N THR A 96 -33.64 -14.62 -2.89
CA THR A 96 -33.34 -16.05 -3.02
C THR A 96 -34.26 -16.90 -2.13
N THR A 97 -34.63 -16.42 -0.93
CA THR A 97 -35.53 -17.16 -0.02
C THR A 97 -37.01 -17.11 -0.42
N GLU A 98 -37.42 -16.10 -1.19
CA GLU A 98 -38.79 -15.98 -1.73
C GLU A 98 -39.05 -16.92 -2.92
N ILE A 99 -37.99 -17.56 -3.45
CA ILE A 99 -38.08 -18.45 -4.59
C ILE A 99 -38.60 -19.82 -4.13
N GLU A 100 -39.80 -20.17 -4.56
CA GLU A 100 -40.35 -21.51 -4.35
C GLU A 100 -39.46 -22.56 -5.02
N GLN A 101 -39.10 -23.61 -4.27
CA GLN A 101 -38.39 -24.77 -4.81
C GLN A 101 -39.31 -25.50 -5.79
N THR A 102 -39.12 -25.26 -7.09
CA THR A 102 -39.89 -25.91 -8.16
C THR A 102 -39.38 -27.30 -8.53
N HIS A 103 -38.56 -27.95 -7.67
CA HIS A 103 -38.20 -29.35 -7.82
C HIS A 103 -39.08 -30.21 -6.92
N LYS A 104 -40.30 -30.53 -7.39
CA LYS A 104 -41.07 -31.62 -6.78
C LYS A 104 -40.49 -32.92 -7.31
N ASP A 105 -39.86 -33.70 -6.44
CA ASP A 105 -39.44 -35.05 -6.75
C ASP A 105 -40.65 -35.87 -7.23
N TYR A 106 -40.46 -36.67 -8.28
CA TYR A 106 -41.54 -37.43 -8.90
C TYR A 106 -41.96 -38.58 -7.96
N ASP A 107 -43.05 -38.36 -7.20
CA ASP A 107 -43.64 -39.37 -6.33
C ASP A 107 -44.95 -39.91 -6.95
N PRO A 108 -44.93 -41.14 -7.52
CA PRO A 108 -46.10 -41.74 -8.14
C PRO A 108 -47.22 -42.08 -7.13
N TYR A 109 -46.91 -42.28 -5.85
CA TYR A 109 -47.93 -42.50 -4.81
C TYR A 109 -48.68 -41.20 -4.50
N GLN A 110 -47.96 -40.08 -4.39
CA GLN A 110 -48.58 -38.76 -4.20
C GLN A 110 -49.44 -38.33 -5.41
N ILE A 111 -49.01 -38.64 -6.64
CA ILE A 111 -49.80 -38.35 -7.85
C ILE A 111 -51.12 -39.12 -7.86
N LEU A 112 -51.14 -40.35 -7.33
CA LEU A 112 -52.34 -41.18 -7.20
C LEU A 112 -53.12 -40.93 -5.90
N GLY A 113 -52.63 -40.08 -5.00
CA GLY A 113 -53.25 -39.78 -3.70
C GLY A 113 -53.22 -40.97 -2.72
N LEU A 114 -52.17 -41.79 -2.77
CA LEU A 114 -51.99 -42.99 -1.95
C LEU A 114 -50.79 -42.84 -1.01
N ASP A 115 -50.82 -43.56 0.11
CA ASP A 115 -49.66 -43.68 0.99
C ASP A 115 -48.56 -44.56 0.37
N GLN A 116 -47.31 -44.27 0.69
CA GLN A 116 -46.16 -45.06 0.23
C GLN A 116 -46.30 -46.51 0.71
N GLY A 117 -46.25 -47.47 -0.23
CA GLY A 117 -46.45 -48.90 0.06
C GLY A 117 -47.90 -49.40 -0.06
N ALA A 118 -48.82 -48.59 -0.61
CA ALA A 118 -50.18 -49.04 -0.92
C ALA A 118 -50.20 -50.31 -1.79
N ASP A 119 -51.11 -51.24 -1.47
CA ASP A 119 -51.28 -52.52 -2.17
C ASP A 119 -51.71 -52.32 -3.64
N GLU A 120 -51.34 -53.25 -4.54
CA GLU A 120 -51.61 -53.13 -5.98
C GLU A 120 -53.10 -52.96 -6.30
N LYS A 121 -53.98 -53.53 -5.44
CA LYS A 121 -55.43 -53.36 -5.55
C LYS A 121 -55.87 -51.92 -5.29
N ALA A 122 -55.22 -51.23 -4.36
CA ALA A 122 -55.47 -49.82 -4.06
C ALA A 122 -54.95 -48.91 -5.18
N ILE A 123 -53.76 -49.20 -5.74
CA ILE A 123 -53.19 -48.50 -6.90
C ILE A 123 -54.12 -48.57 -8.12
N LYS A 124 -54.60 -49.78 -8.47
CA LYS A 124 -55.53 -49.98 -9.59
C LYS A 124 -56.90 -49.35 -9.36
N LYS A 125 -57.32 -49.15 -8.10
CA LYS A 125 -58.58 -48.51 -7.74
C LYS A 125 -58.45 -46.98 -7.89
N ALA A 126 -57.43 -46.40 -7.27
CA ALA A 126 -57.14 -44.97 -7.37
C ALA A 126 -56.92 -44.51 -8.81
N TRP A 127 -56.17 -45.27 -9.61
CA TRP A 127 -55.99 -44.99 -11.04
C TRP A 127 -57.31 -45.02 -11.81
N ARG A 128 -58.19 -46.01 -11.57
CA ARG A 128 -59.50 -46.09 -12.25
C ARG A 128 -60.41 -44.93 -11.87
N ASP A 129 -60.38 -44.51 -10.62
CA ASP A 129 -61.24 -43.43 -10.12
C ASP A 129 -60.73 -42.06 -10.63
N LEU A 130 -59.42 -41.80 -10.57
CA LEU A 130 -58.80 -40.58 -11.11
C LEU A 130 -58.87 -40.50 -12.64
N SER A 131 -58.66 -41.61 -13.35
CA SER A 131 -58.72 -41.66 -14.82
C SER A 131 -60.12 -41.39 -15.35
N LYS A 132 -61.18 -41.79 -14.61
CA LYS A 132 -62.57 -41.49 -15.00
C LYS A 132 -62.91 -40.01 -14.88
N VAL A 133 -62.29 -39.32 -13.93
CA VAL A 133 -62.50 -37.89 -13.64
C VAL A 133 -61.69 -37.04 -14.60
N HIS A 134 -60.44 -37.41 -14.86
CA HIS A 134 -59.50 -36.63 -15.67
C HIS A 134 -59.39 -37.07 -17.13
N HIS A 135 -60.28 -37.95 -17.61
CA HIS A 135 -60.25 -38.40 -19.00
C HIS A 135 -60.44 -37.22 -19.99
N PRO A 136 -59.60 -37.08 -21.03
CA PRO A 136 -59.67 -35.96 -21.97
C PRO A 136 -61.03 -35.88 -22.69
N ASP A 137 -61.61 -37.04 -23.06
CA ASP A 137 -62.94 -37.11 -23.69
C ASP A 137 -64.10 -36.65 -22.78
N ARG A 138 -63.87 -36.53 -21.47
CA ARG A 138 -64.85 -36.05 -20.49
C ARG A 138 -64.58 -34.63 -20.01
N GLY A 139 -63.71 -33.90 -20.71
CA GLY A 139 -63.33 -32.53 -20.38
C GLY A 139 -62.28 -32.41 -19.28
N GLY A 140 -61.54 -33.49 -18.99
CA GLY A 140 -60.43 -33.49 -18.04
C GLY A 140 -59.12 -32.94 -18.62
N ASP A 141 -58.18 -32.58 -17.75
CA ASP A 141 -56.85 -32.11 -18.14
C ASP A 141 -55.98 -33.27 -18.68
N ALA A 142 -55.70 -33.22 -19.97
CA ALA A 142 -54.87 -34.22 -20.67
C ALA A 142 -53.46 -34.34 -20.05
N GLN A 143 -52.87 -33.25 -19.55
CA GLN A 143 -51.54 -33.29 -18.94
C GLN A 143 -51.56 -34.01 -17.59
N PHE A 144 -52.64 -33.83 -16.82
CA PHE A 144 -52.81 -34.53 -15.55
C PHE A 144 -53.15 -36.01 -15.75
N PHE A 145 -53.93 -36.33 -16.78
CA PHE A 145 -54.20 -37.72 -17.17
C PHE A 145 -52.91 -38.48 -17.52
N ASP A 146 -52.01 -37.87 -18.30
CA ASP A 146 -50.71 -38.46 -18.62
C ASP A 146 -49.85 -38.66 -17.36
N LYS A 147 -49.88 -37.73 -16.39
CA LYS A 147 -49.19 -37.89 -15.10
C LYS A 147 -49.74 -39.06 -14.29
N ILE A 148 -51.07 -39.22 -14.24
CA ILE A 148 -51.74 -40.35 -13.57
C ILE A 148 -51.39 -41.68 -14.25
N ALA A 149 -51.38 -41.70 -15.58
CA ALA A 149 -51.00 -42.88 -16.36
C ALA A 149 -49.54 -43.28 -16.11
N LYS A 150 -48.62 -42.32 -16.15
CA LYS A 150 -47.21 -42.53 -15.82
C LYS A 150 -47.01 -42.98 -14.37
N ALA A 151 -47.75 -42.42 -13.41
CA ALA A 151 -47.65 -42.80 -12.00
C ALA A 151 -48.14 -44.23 -11.76
N HIS A 152 -49.23 -44.63 -12.42
CA HIS A 152 -49.68 -46.01 -12.40
C HIS A 152 -48.68 -46.96 -13.06
N GLN A 153 -48.09 -46.56 -14.20
CA GLN A 153 -47.06 -47.35 -14.88
C GLN A 153 -45.81 -47.52 -14.00
N ALA A 154 -45.35 -46.45 -13.36
CA ALA A 154 -44.22 -46.46 -12.43
C ALA A 154 -44.39 -47.46 -11.27
N LEU A 155 -45.64 -47.70 -10.82
CA LEU A 155 -45.93 -48.58 -9.70
C LEU A 155 -46.35 -49.99 -10.08
N THR A 156 -46.75 -50.22 -11.34
CA THR A 156 -47.26 -51.52 -11.79
C THR A 156 -46.33 -52.26 -12.73
N ASP A 157 -45.50 -51.55 -13.49
CA ASP A 157 -44.50 -52.14 -14.37
C ASP A 157 -43.17 -52.33 -13.63
N LYS A 158 -42.60 -53.54 -13.72
CA LYS A 158 -41.37 -53.90 -13.01
C LYS A 158 -40.19 -53.07 -13.48
N GLU A 159 -40.05 -52.86 -14.78
CA GLU A 159 -38.94 -52.09 -15.36
C GLU A 159 -39.07 -50.59 -15.01
N ALA A 160 -40.28 -50.03 -15.11
CA ALA A 160 -40.54 -48.64 -14.72
C ALA A 160 -40.35 -48.41 -13.22
N ARG A 161 -40.68 -49.41 -12.37
CA ARG A 161 -40.48 -49.32 -10.93
C ARG A 161 -39.01 -49.38 -10.55
N GLU A 162 -38.24 -50.29 -11.16
CA GLU A 162 -36.78 -50.35 -10.98
C GLU A 162 -36.11 -49.06 -11.47
N ASN A 163 -36.57 -48.48 -12.59
CA ASN A 163 -36.08 -47.20 -13.09
C ASN A 163 -36.42 -46.04 -12.15
N TRP A 164 -37.62 -46.01 -11.59
CA TRP A 164 -37.99 -45.00 -10.60
C TRP A 164 -37.20 -45.16 -9.29
N GLU A 165 -37.03 -46.39 -8.78
CA GLU A 165 -36.23 -46.66 -7.58
C GLU A 165 -34.74 -46.31 -7.77
N LYS A 166 -34.20 -46.48 -9.00
CA LYS A 166 -32.78 -46.24 -9.31
C LYS A 166 -32.46 -44.83 -9.79
N TYR A 167 -33.38 -44.17 -10.51
CA TYR A 167 -33.15 -42.88 -11.18
C TYR A 167 -34.17 -41.80 -10.79
N GLY A 168 -35.17 -42.11 -9.96
CA GLY A 168 -36.20 -41.17 -9.52
C GLY A 168 -37.30 -40.87 -10.54
N ASN A 169 -37.32 -41.55 -11.70
CA ASN A 169 -38.30 -41.37 -12.77
C ASN A 169 -38.60 -42.72 -13.50
N PRO A 170 -39.86 -43.06 -13.80
CA PRO A 170 -40.22 -44.28 -14.55
C PRO A 170 -39.57 -44.43 -15.94
N ASP A 171 -39.19 -43.32 -16.58
CA ASP A 171 -38.66 -43.31 -17.96
C ASP A 171 -37.16 -43.70 -18.06
N GLY A 172 -36.47 -43.96 -16.94
CA GLY A 172 -35.05 -44.36 -16.91
C GLY A 172 -34.05 -43.20 -16.81
N PRO A 173 -32.75 -43.42 -17.10
CA PRO A 173 -31.72 -42.38 -16.95
C PRO A 173 -31.96 -41.25 -17.94
N THR A 174 -32.42 -40.10 -17.44
CA THR A 174 -32.58 -38.87 -18.23
C THR A 174 -31.21 -38.33 -18.66
N ALA A 175 -31.10 -37.91 -19.92
CA ALA A 175 -29.88 -37.26 -20.42
C ALA A 175 -29.54 -36.04 -19.56
N THR A 176 -28.31 -35.95 -19.08
CA THR A 176 -27.84 -34.80 -18.30
C THR A 176 -27.88 -33.53 -19.16
N THR A 177 -28.88 -32.68 -18.95
CA THR A 177 -28.95 -31.37 -19.59
C THR A 177 -27.99 -30.42 -18.87
N PHE A 178 -27.02 -29.86 -19.60
CA PHE A 178 -26.11 -28.87 -19.04
C PHE A 178 -26.78 -27.50 -19.06
N GLY A 179 -27.27 -27.07 -17.90
CA GLY A 179 -27.81 -25.74 -17.71
C GLY A 179 -26.75 -24.70 -17.37
N ILE A 180 -26.89 -23.46 -17.87
CA ILE A 180 -26.11 -22.31 -17.44
C ILE A 180 -27.00 -21.46 -16.54
N ALA A 181 -26.53 -21.15 -15.34
CA ALA A 181 -27.27 -20.35 -14.34
C ALA A 181 -27.43 -18.86 -14.73
N LEU A 182 -27.18 -18.46 -15.97
CA LEU A 182 -27.42 -17.10 -16.44
C LEU A 182 -28.89 -16.96 -16.83
N PRO A 183 -29.52 -15.81 -16.52
CA PRO A 183 -30.94 -15.63 -16.78
C PRO A 183 -31.22 -15.47 -18.28
N LYS A 184 -32.32 -16.06 -18.76
CA LYS A 184 -32.69 -16.06 -20.19
C LYS A 184 -32.81 -14.67 -20.81
N TRP A 185 -33.24 -13.67 -20.05
CA TRP A 185 -33.40 -12.30 -20.56
C TRP A 185 -32.07 -11.66 -20.98
N LEU A 186 -30.94 -12.02 -20.36
CA LEU A 186 -29.62 -11.46 -20.68
C LEU A 186 -29.12 -11.89 -22.07
N VAL A 187 -29.57 -13.07 -22.53
CA VAL A 187 -29.19 -13.69 -23.82
C VAL A 187 -30.35 -13.64 -24.84
N SER A 188 -31.49 -13.04 -24.46
CA SER A 188 -32.64 -12.92 -25.34
C SER A 188 -32.32 -12.01 -26.54
N LYS A 189 -33.02 -12.18 -27.66
CA LYS A 189 -32.82 -11.35 -28.86
C LYS A 189 -33.09 -9.86 -28.63
N GLU A 190 -33.91 -9.54 -27.63
CA GLU A 190 -34.31 -8.16 -27.29
C GLU A 190 -33.16 -7.39 -26.62
N TYR A 191 -32.50 -8.00 -25.63
CA TYR A 191 -31.41 -7.36 -24.89
C TYR A 191 -30.01 -7.77 -25.38
N GLY A 192 -29.89 -8.86 -26.13
CA GLY A 192 -28.61 -9.38 -26.61
C GLY A 192 -27.81 -8.36 -27.43
N LEU A 193 -28.48 -7.53 -28.24
CA LEU A 193 -27.83 -6.45 -28.99
C LEU A 193 -27.26 -5.37 -28.04
N TRP A 194 -28.01 -4.98 -27.01
CA TRP A 194 -27.59 -3.99 -26.02
C TRP A 194 -26.45 -4.49 -25.15
N VAL A 195 -26.52 -5.75 -24.73
CA VAL A 195 -25.44 -6.40 -23.97
C VAL A 195 -24.18 -6.46 -24.83
N LEU A 196 -24.28 -6.92 -26.08
CA LEU A 196 -23.15 -6.95 -27.00
C LEU A 196 -22.57 -5.56 -27.28
N ALA A 197 -23.43 -4.55 -27.46
CA ALA A 197 -23.00 -3.16 -27.63
C ALA A 197 -22.28 -2.62 -26.39
N PHE A 198 -22.77 -2.93 -25.19
CA PHE A 198 -22.10 -2.57 -23.94
C PHE A 198 -20.73 -3.25 -23.80
N TYR A 199 -20.64 -4.56 -24.08
CA TYR A 199 -19.36 -5.27 -24.12
C TYR A 199 -18.41 -4.66 -25.16
N GLY A 200 -18.91 -4.34 -26.36
CA GLY A 200 -18.16 -3.63 -27.39
C GLY A 200 -17.64 -2.28 -26.90
N LEU A 201 -18.47 -1.47 -26.25
CA LEU A 201 -18.07 -0.18 -25.67
C LEU A 201 -17.00 -0.35 -24.59
N VAL A 202 -17.15 -1.29 -23.67
CA VAL A 202 -16.20 -1.53 -22.58
C VAL A 202 -14.84 -1.97 -23.13
N PHE A 203 -14.80 -2.95 -24.03
CA PHE A 203 -13.55 -3.54 -24.50
C PHE A 203 -12.90 -2.82 -25.69
N MET A 204 -13.69 -2.18 -26.57
CA MET A 204 -13.15 -1.49 -27.75
C MET A 204 -12.93 0.00 -27.51
N VAL A 205 -13.62 0.61 -26.55
CA VAL A 205 -13.51 2.06 -26.28
C VAL A 205 -12.94 2.31 -24.89
N ILE A 206 -13.63 1.90 -23.83
CA ILE A 206 -13.25 2.27 -22.46
C ILE A 206 -11.88 1.70 -22.10
N MET A 207 -11.65 0.41 -22.34
CA MET A 207 -10.39 -0.25 -22.00
C MET A 207 -9.20 0.34 -22.77
N PRO A 208 -9.23 0.48 -24.12
CA PRO A 208 -8.12 1.08 -24.85
C PRO A 208 -7.88 2.55 -24.48
N VAL A 209 -8.92 3.33 -24.23
CA VAL A 209 -8.79 4.73 -23.80
C VAL A 209 -8.19 4.80 -22.40
N ALA A 210 -8.65 3.99 -21.44
CA ALA A 210 -8.12 3.96 -20.09
C ALA A 210 -6.65 3.52 -20.07
N VAL A 211 -6.32 2.43 -20.78
CA VAL A 211 -4.94 1.94 -20.92
C VAL A 211 -4.07 2.97 -21.62
N GLY A 212 -4.57 3.60 -22.69
CA GLY A 212 -3.86 4.65 -23.41
C GLY A 212 -3.56 5.87 -22.53
N MET A 213 -4.57 6.39 -21.83
CA MET A 213 -4.38 7.51 -20.89
C MET A 213 -3.37 7.17 -19.79
N TRP A 214 -3.46 5.98 -19.20
CA TRP A 214 -2.50 5.50 -18.20
C TRP A 214 -1.09 5.38 -18.78
N TRP A 215 -0.95 4.75 -19.95
CA TRP A 215 0.32 4.52 -20.63
C TRP A 215 1.02 5.83 -20.99
N TYR A 216 0.33 6.76 -21.67
CA TYR A 216 0.90 8.06 -22.04
C TYR A 216 1.21 8.94 -20.83
N SER A 217 0.44 8.80 -19.75
CA SER A 217 0.73 9.49 -18.49
C SER A 217 1.96 8.88 -17.78
N SER A 218 2.21 7.58 -17.93
CA SER A 218 3.30 6.87 -17.25
C SER A 218 4.63 6.90 -18.01
N ILE A 219 4.60 6.76 -19.35
CA ILE A 219 5.82 6.59 -20.17
C ILE A 219 6.73 7.83 -20.20
N LYS A 220 6.19 9.00 -19.84
CA LYS A 220 6.95 10.26 -19.80
C LYS A 220 7.90 10.36 -18.61
N TYR A 221 7.88 9.41 -17.69
CA TYR A 221 8.70 9.41 -16.48
C TYR A 221 9.76 8.29 -16.47
N SER A 222 10.90 8.54 -15.83
CA SER A 222 11.92 7.56 -15.49
C SER A 222 11.46 6.60 -14.39
N ALA A 223 12.30 5.59 -14.09
CA ALA A 223 12.07 4.68 -12.96
C ALA A 223 11.92 5.42 -11.62
N ASP A 224 12.70 6.50 -11.43
CA ASP A 224 12.65 7.37 -10.25
C ASP A 224 11.53 8.42 -10.34
N LYS A 225 10.58 8.28 -11.28
CA LYS A 225 9.45 9.18 -11.49
C LYS A 225 9.84 10.61 -11.83
N VAL A 226 10.99 10.81 -12.48
CA VAL A 226 11.47 12.10 -13.00
C VAL A 226 11.10 12.22 -14.47
N LEU A 227 10.76 13.41 -14.97
CA LEU A 227 10.39 13.60 -16.37
C LEU A 227 11.59 13.24 -17.28
N LEU A 228 11.35 12.49 -18.35
CA LEU A 228 12.42 12.08 -19.27
C LEU A 228 13.17 13.27 -19.90
N ASP A 229 12.50 14.41 -20.10
CA ASP A 229 13.16 15.62 -20.60
C ASP A 229 14.12 16.23 -19.56
N THR A 230 13.79 16.14 -18.26
CA THR A 230 14.68 16.52 -17.17
C THR A 230 15.88 15.58 -17.09
N THR A 231 15.65 14.27 -17.23
CA THR A 231 16.72 13.26 -17.31
C THR A 231 17.66 13.53 -18.50
N ARG A 232 17.12 13.85 -19.69
CA ARG A 232 17.92 14.24 -20.87
C ARG A 232 18.75 15.50 -20.60
N MET A 233 18.17 16.48 -19.93
CA MET A 233 18.89 17.69 -19.52
C MET A 233 20.04 17.36 -18.55
N PHE A 234 19.84 16.45 -17.59
CA PHE A 234 20.91 15.99 -16.71
C PHE A 234 22.05 15.33 -17.49
N TYR A 235 21.75 14.40 -18.40
CA TYR A 235 22.78 13.80 -19.27
C TYR A 235 23.57 14.85 -20.05
N TYR A 236 22.89 15.85 -20.62
CA TYR A 236 23.53 16.93 -21.35
C TYR A 236 24.52 17.73 -20.47
N PHE A 237 24.11 18.17 -19.28
CA PHE A 237 24.98 18.98 -18.41
C PHE A 237 26.08 18.16 -17.73
N ILE A 238 25.82 16.90 -17.38
CA ILE A 238 26.85 16.00 -16.85
C ILE A 238 27.94 15.77 -17.91
N ASN A 239 27.55 15.52 -19.16
CA ASN A 239 28.52 15.31 -20.24
C ASN A 239 29.28 16.59 -20.61
N ARG A 240 28.59 17.75 -20.61
CA ARG A 240 29.21 19.05 -20.93
C ARG A 240 30.14 19.57 -19.82
N THR A 241 29.80 19.28 -18.56
CA THR A 241 30.61 19.67 -17.39
C THR A 241 30.83 18.47 -16.46
N PRO A 242 31.74 17.53 -16.83
CA PRO A 242 31.97 16.31 -16.04
C PRO A 242 32.51 16.60 -14.63
N ARG A 243 33.34 17.64 -14.48
CA ARG A 243 33.73 18.21 -13.19
C ARG A 243 32.71 19.27 -12.79
N MET A 244 31.76 18.89 -11.93
CA MET A 244 30.69 19.79 -11.51
C MET A 244 30.85 20.14 -10.02
N GLU A 245 30.80 21.43 -9.72
CA GLU A 245 30.75 21.91 -8.33
C GLU A 245 29.30 21.98 -7.82
N ILE A 246 29.13 21.97 -6.50
CA ILE A 246 27.82 21.99 -5.83
C ILE A 246 26.93 23.13 -6.32
N GLY A 247 27.46 24.36 -6.47
CA GLY A 247 26.66 25.50 -6.96
C GLY A 247 26.11 25.26 -8.37
N ARG A 248 26.90 24.63 -9.24
CA ARG A 248 26.48 24.27 -10.59
C ARG A 248 25.48 23.11 -10.58
N MET A 249 25.64 22.13 -9.70
CA MET A 249 24.66 21.05 -9.53
C MET A 249 23.31 21.60 -9.09
N ILE A 250 23.28 22.50 -8.11
CA ILE A 250 22.04 23.17 -7.67
C ILE A 250 21.42 23.93 -8.84
N ALA A 251 22.22 24.62 -9.66
CA ALA A 251 21.73 25.29 -10.84
C ALA A 251 21.07 24.33 -11.84
N VAL A 252 21.70 23.18 -12.13
CA VAL A 252 21.17 22.13 -13.01
C VAL A 252 19.89 21.51 -12.45
N LEU A 253 19.86 21.17 -11.16
CA LEU A 253 18.66 20.65 -10.49
C LEU A 253 17.51 21.67 -10.52
N SER A 254 17.81 22.95 -10.38
CA SER A 254 16.81 24.03 -10.47
C SER A 254 16.23 24.20 -11.88
N GLY A 255 16.96 23.77 -12.91
CA GLY A 255 16.51 23.77 -14.30
C GLY A 255 15.55 22.65 -14.67
N SER A 256 15.18 21.78 -13.72
CA SER A 256 14.27 20.65 -13.96
C SER A 256 12.91 21.12 -14.48
N PHE A 257 12.42 20.48 -15.53
CA PHE A 257 11.20 20.92 -16.22
C PHE A 257 9.93 20.75 -15.38
N GLU A 258 9.93 19.94 -14.34
CA GLU A 258 8.82 19.81 -13.38
C GLU A 258 8.50 21.10 -12.62
N PHE A 259 9.44 22.04 -12.58
CA PHE A 259 9.26 23.38 -12.02
C PHE A 259 8.74 24.40 -13.03
N SER A 260 8.61 24.01 -14.31
CA SER A 260 8.05 24.85 -15.36
C SER A 260 6.55 24.61 -15.52
N LYS A 261 5.78 25.70 -15.57
CA LYS A 261 4.34 25.67 -15.84
C LYS A 261 3.99 25.03 -17.20
N GLN A 262 4.91 25.09 -18.15
CA GLN A 262 4.74 24.49 -19.48
C GLN A 262 4.59 22.96 -19.41
N TYR A 263 5.36 22.32 -18.53
CA TYR A 263 5.35 20.87 -18.36
C TYR A 263 4.44 20.42 -17.22
N ASN A 264 4.19 21.30 -16.24
CA ASN A 264 3.42 20.99 -15.06
C ASN A 264 2.42 22.11 -14.71
N LYS A 265 1.14 21.83 -14.93
CA LYS A 265 0.04 22.77 -14.68
C LYS A 265 -0.20 23.08 -13.20
N GLU A 266 0.38 22.30 -12.27
CA GLU A 266 0.31 22.57 -10.83
C GLU A 266 1.18 23.77 -10.41
N ILE A 267 2.14 24.18 -11.25
CA ILE A 267 3.02 25.32 -10.96
C ILE A 267 2.25 26.63 -11.12
N ILE A 268 2.30 27.45 -10.08
CA ILE A 268 1.69 28.77 -10.03
C ILE A 268 2.78 29.80 -10.33
N GLU A 269 2.55 30.59 -11.38
CA GLU A 269 3.35 31.76 -11.72
C GLU A 269 2.54 32.99 -11.35
N ARG A 270 3.10 33.83 -10.48
CA ARG A 270 2.45 35.04 -9.97
C ARG A 270 3.19 36.27 -10.47
N GLU A 271 2.50 37.38 -10.68
CA GLU A 271 3.15 38.66 -11.00
C GLU A 271 4.06 39.14 -9.86
N SER A 272 3.76 38.74 -8.61
CA SER A 272 4.59 39.05 -7.46
C SER A 272 6.01 38.47 -7.54
N ASP A 273 6.18 37.35 -8.25
CA ASP A 273 7.47 36.69 -8.41
C ASP A 273 8.50 37.60 -9.10
N GLU A 274 8.05 38.54 -9.94
CA GLU A 274 8.90 39.41 -10.75
C GLU A 274 9.67 40.44 -9.91
N TYR A 275 9.19 40.77 -8.71
CA TYR A 275 9.90 41.65 -7.76
C TYR A 275 10.37 40.92 -6.49
N GLU A 276 9.65 39.92 -5.99
CA GLU A 276 10.03 39.18 -4.78
C GLU A 276 11.29 38.33 -5.01
N VAL A 277 11.34 37.60 -6.14
CA VAL A 277 12.47 36.72 -6.45
C VAL A 277 13.76 37.53 -6.67
N PRO A 278 13.80 38.59 -7.50
CA PRO A 278 15.01 39.39 -7.66
C PRO A 278 15.47 40.09 -6.38
N ARG A 279 14.54 40.51 -5.50
CA ARG A 279 14.89 41.08 -4.19
C ARG A 279 15.61 40.04 -3.33
N LEU A 280 15.11 38.81 -3.28
CA LEU A 280 15.73 37.69 -2.56
C LEU A 280 17.09 37.31 -3.18
N MET A 281 17.19 37.29 -4.52
CA MET A 281 18.43 37.00 -5.25
C MET A 281 19.57 37.95 -4.88
N LYS A 282 19.28 39.26 -4.69
CA LYS A 282 20.30 40.25 -4.31
C LYS A 282 20.95 39.95 -2.95
N GLY A 283 20.23 39.29 -2.05
CA GLY A 283 20.73 38.89 -0.73
C GLY A 283 21.53 37.57 -0.72
N LEU A 284 21.55 36.85 -1.84
CA LEU A 284 22.11 35.49 -1.92
C LEU A 284 23.34 35.44 -2.81
N ALA A 285 24.47 35.02 -2.23
CA ALA A 285 25.69 34.77 -3.00
C ALA A 285 25.55 33.52 -3.90
N GLY A 286 26.06 33.61 -5.13
CA GLY A 286 26.17 32.46 -6.05
C GLY A 286 24.88 32.07 -6.80
N VAL A 287 23.80 32.86 -6.68
CA VAL A 287 22.54 32.62 -7.43
C VAL A 287 22.61 33.22 -8.85
N ASN A 288 23.24 34.38 -8.97
CA ASN A 288 23.42 35.08 -10.24
C ASN A 288 24.43 34.33 -11.11
N ASP A 289 23.92 33.56 -12.07
CA ASP A 289 24.75 33.05 -13.16
C ASP A 289 24.90 34.16 -14.21
N LYS A 290 26.14 34.49 -14.54
CA LYS A 290 26.44 35.42 -15.65
C LYS A 290 26.13 34.78 -17.01
N GLY A 291 26.02 33.44 -17.05
CA GLY A 291 25.69 32.67 -18.24
C GLY A 291 24.19 32.65 -18.55
N LYS A 292 23.82 32.99 -19.79
CA LYS A 292 22.47 32.82 -20.34
C LYS A 292 22.23 31.40 -20.85
N GLU A 293 22.66 30.39 -20.11
CA GLU A 293 22.51 29.00 -20.55
C GLU A 293 21.07 28.54 -20.36
N GLN A 294 20.49 27.97 -21.41
CA GLN A 294 19.14 27.42 -21.37
C GLN A 294 19.19 25.94 -20.91
N PRO A 295 18.22 25.47 -20.10
CA PRO A 295 17.11 26.20 -19.50
C PRO A 295 17.45 26.91 -18.17
N LEU A 296 18.70 26.85 -17.71
CA LEU A 296 19.13 27.33 -16.39
C LEU A 296 18.88 28.84 -16.15
N SER A 297 18.75 29.62 -17.22
CA SER A 297 18.49 31.07 -17.16
C SER A 297 17.00 31.43 -17.26
N GLN A 298 16.10 30.44 -17.38
CA GLN A 298 14.66 30.68 -17.45
C GLN A 298 14.10 31.17 -16.09
N PRO A 299 13.04 31.99 -16.06
CA PRO A 299 12.50 32.56 -14.82
C PRO A 299 12.15 31.52 -13.74
N TYR A 300 11.51 30.40 -14.12
CA TYR A 300 11.19 29.35 -13.15
C TYR A 300 12.47 28.71 -12.56
N ALA A 301 13.51 28.53 -13.37
CA ALA A 301 14.76 27.93 -12.94
C ALA A 301 15.52 28.86 -11.99
N LEU A 302 15.49 30.17 -12.26
CA LEU A 302 16.03 31.19 -11.36
C LEU A 302 15.23 31.28 -10.06
N LYS A 303 13.90 31.25 -10.13
CA LYS A 303 13.02 31.17 -8.94
C LYS A 303 13.37 29.95 -8.09
N ALA A 304 13.42 28.76 -8.70
CA ALA A 304 13.75 27.53 -7.99
C ALA A 304 15.15 27.57 -7.36
N ARG A 305 16.15 28.07 -8.09
CA ARG A 305 17.51 28.23 -7.56
C ARG A 305 17.57 29.17 -6.37
N THR A 306 16.89 30.31 -6.48
CA THR A 306 16.84 31.32 -5.41
C THR A 306 16.20 30.74 -4.16
N LEU A 307 15.07 30.03 -4.31
CA LEU A 307 14.38 29.39 -3.20
C LEU A 307 15.22 28.28 -2.56
N LEU A 308 15.95 27.48 -3.34
CA LEU A 308 16.87 26.46 -2.81
C LEU A 308 18.05 27.08 -2.05
N HIS A 309 18.64 28.17 -2.55
CA HIS A 309 19.69 28.89 -1.84
C HIS A 309 19.20 29.55 -0.55
N ALA A 310 17.99 30.12 -0.56
CA ALA A 310 17.34 30.66 0.63
C ALA A 310 17.10 29.56 1.68
N TYR A 311 16.64 28.39 1.23
CA TYR A 311 16.42 27.22 2.09
C TYR A 311 17.71 26.74 2.76
N LEU A 312 18.78 26.51 1.99
CA LEU A 312 20.08 26.08 2.52
C LEU A 312 20.72 27.12 3.45
N SER A 313 20.37 28.39 3.27
CA SER A 313 20.81 29.50 4.12
C SER A 313 19.87 29.77 5.31
N ARG A 314 18.76 29.02 5.43
CA ARG A 314 17.71 29.19 6.45
C ARG A 314 17.18 30.63 6.54
N LEU A 315 17.11 31.32 5.40
CA LEU A 315 16.56 32.67 5.34
C LEU A 315 15.03 32.64 5.34
N PRO A 316 14.35 33.42 6.20
CA PRO A 316 12.91 33.55 6.15
C PRO A 316 12.48 34.22 4.85
N LEU A 317 11.42 33.70 4.23
CA LEU A 317 10.87 34.24 2.99
C LEU A 317 9.80 35.29 3.32
N GLU A 318 10.09 36.56 3.03
CA GLU A 318 9.07 37.60 3.02
C GLU A 318 8.25 37.47 1.73
N SER A 319 7.01 36.97 1.81
CA SER A 319 6.13 36.85 0.65
C SER A 319 4.67 37.16 1.00
N VAL A 320 3.93 37.65 0.01
CA VAL A 320 2.48 37.86 0.14
C VAL A 320 1.80 36.51 0.45
N GLU A 321 1.07 36.45 1.56
CA GLU A 321 0.30 35.26 2.00
C GLU A 321 1.12 33.95 2.15
N GLY A 322 2.46 34.04 2.28
CA GLY A 322 3.32 32.85 2.36
C GLY A 322 3.40 32.07 1.04
N ALA A 323 3.15 32.75 -0.08
CA ALA A 323 3.18 32.21 -1.44
C ALA A 323 4.50 31.50 -1.78
N LEU A 324 5.64 32.13 -1.46
CA LEU A 324 6.96 31.56 -1.77
C LEU A 324 7.33 30.38 -0.87
N ASP A 325 6.81 30.32 0.36
CA ASP A 325 7.02 29.17 1.26
C ASP A 325 6.35 27.90 0.69
N GLN A 326 5.18 28.05 0.07
CA GLN A 326 4.48 26.94 -0.59
C GLN A 326 5.27 26.43 -1.80
N ASP A 327 5.80 27.35 -2.61
CA ASP A 327 6.60 27.02 -3.78
C ASP A 327 7.93 26.36 -3.37
N GLN A 328 8.60 26.90 -2.35
CA GLN A 328 9.82 26.32 -1.81
C GLN A 328 9.57 24.91 -1.26
N ALA A 329 8.47 24.70 -0.53
CA ALA A 329 8.08 23.37 -0.03
C ALA A 329 7.84 22.38 -1.17
N TYR A 330 7.15 22.80 -2.24
CA TYR A 330 6.92 21.99 -3.43
C TYR A 330 8.25 21.54 -4.07
N ILE A 331 9.21 22.45 -4.22
CA ILE A 331 10.54 22.17 -4.79
C ILE A 331 11.31 21.19 -3.90
N ILE A 332 11.38 21.44 -2.58
CA ILE A 332 12.12 20.61 -1.63
C ILE A 332 11.59 19.17 -1.61
N THR A 333 10.26 18.96 -1.73
CA THR A 333 9.70 17.60 -1.75
C THR A 333 10.17 16.74 -2.93
N ARG A 334 10.72 17.36 -3.99
CA ARG A 334 11.17 16.68 -5.22
C ARG A 334 12.68 16.68 -5.40
N ILE A 335 13.42 17.55 -4.72
CA ILE A 335 14.86 17.75 -4.96
C ILE A 335 15.68 16.47 -4.71
N LEU A 336 15.34 15.68 -3.68
CA LEU A 336 16.08 14.46 -3.36
C LEU A 336 15.98 13.42 -4.48
N ARG A 337 14.79 13.29 -5.06
CA ARG A 337 14.54 12.41 -6.20
C ARG A 337 15.29 12.85 -7.45
N PHE A 338 15.44 14.16 -7.65
CA PHE A 338 16.27 14.68 -8.74
C PHE A 338 17.76 14.46 -8.53
N ILE A 339 18.23 14.49 -7.28
CA ILE A 339 19.61 14.13 -6.94
C ILE A 339 19.86 12.65 -7.21
N GLU A 340 18.93 11.77 -6.82
CA GLU A 340 19.00 10.33 -7.10
C GLU A 340 19.05 10.05 -8.61
N GLU A 341 18.16 10.65 -9.40
CA GLU A 341 18.17 10.52 -10.86
C GLU A 341 19.50 11.06 -11.46
N MET A 342 20.02 12.18 -10.96
CA MET A 342 21.28 12.76 -11.44
C MET A 342 22.50 11.87 -11.11
N ILE A 343 22.48 11.18 -9.96
CA ILE A 343 23.45 10.14 -9.60
C ILE A 343 23.34 8.96 -10.57
N GLY A 344 22.12 8.49 -10.83
CA GLY A 344 21.85 7.43 -11.81
C GLY A 344 22.34 7.77 -13.21
N CYS A 345 22.05 8.99 -13.69
CA CYS A 345 22.57 9.50 -14.97
C CYS A 345 24.10 9.48 -15.02
N SER A 346 24.76 9.87 -13.93
CA SER A 346 26.22 9.87 -13.84
C SER A 346 26.79 8.43 -13.86
N GLN A 347 26.21 7.50 -13.11
CA GLN A 347 26.60 6.09 -13.10
C GLN A 347 26.41 5.42 -14.47
N ASN A 348 25.26 5.67 -15.11
CA ASN A 348 24.96 5.15 -16.44
C ASN A 348 25.94 5.69 -17.48
N LEU A 349 26.21 7.00 -17.47
CA LEU A 349 27.13 7.60 -18.44
C LEU A 349 28.55 7.02 -18.30
N MET A 350 29.01 6.79 -17.06
CA MET A 350 30.30 6.14 -16.80
C MET A 350 30.33 4.68 -17.25
N SER A 351 29.21 3.96 -17.17
CA SER A 351 29.10 2.56 -17.56
C SER A 351 29.03 2.37 -19.08
N TYR A 352 28.28 3.24 -19.78
CA TYR A 352 28.03 3.12 -21.22
C TYR A 352 29.07 3.82 -22.09
N THR A 353 29.77 4.83 -21.56
CA THR A 353 30.66 5.68 -22.37
C THR A 353 32.11 5.44 -22.01
N GLN A 354 32.91 4.91 -22.95
CA GLN A 354 34.36 4.76 -22.75
C GLN A 354 35.10 6.11 -22.66
N HIS A 355 34.50 7.19 -23.18
CA HIS A 355 35.15 8.50 -23.32
C HIS A 355 34.81 9.49 -22.21
N THR A 356 33.60 9.44 -21.64
CA THR A 356 33.20 10.39 -20.59
C THR A 356 33.50 9.82 -19.21
N LYS A 357 34.67 10.18 -18.67
CA LYS A 357 35.02 9.85 -17.29
C LYS A 357 34.48 10.92 -16.35
N ILE A 358 33.49 10.55 -15.54
CA ILE A 358 32.98 11.43 -14.48
C ILE A 358 33.94 11.31 -13.29
N PRO A 359 34.53 12.42 -12.81
CA PRO A 359 35.44 12.38 -11.67
C PRO A 359 34.73 12.02 -10.38
N ILE A 360 35.46 11.37 -9.48
CA ILE A 360 34.97 10.98 -8.15
C ILE A 360 34.49 12.21 -7.37
N ASP A 361 35.13 13.36 -7.54
CA ASP A 361 34.73 14.63 -6.90
C ASP A 361 33.28 15.03 -7.25
N THR A 362 32.84 14.77 -8.48
CA THR A 362 31.45 15.03 -8.89
C THR A 362 30.49 14.07 -8.18
N PHE A 363 30.84 12.79 -8.04
CA PHE A 363 30.03 11.85 -7.28
C PHE A 363 29.97 12.22 -5.79
N ASP A 364 31.10 12.58 -5.20
CA ASP A 364 31.19 13.03 -3.81
C ASP A 364 30.33 14.29 -3.57
N ASN A 365 30.40 15.27 -4.47
CA ASN A 365 29.54 16.45 -4.44
C ASN A 365 28.04 16.11 -4.57
N LEU A 366 27.65 15.19 -5.46
CA LEU A 366 26.26 14.74 -5.61
C LEU A 366 25.75 14.07 -4.34
N LEU A 367 26.55 13.18 -3.73
CA LEU A 367 26.20 12.49 -2.49
C LEU A 367 26.09 13.47 -1.31
N LYS A 368 26.87 14.56 -1.30
CA LYS A 368 26.79 15.63 -0.30
C LYS A 368 25.52 16.47 -0.42
N LEU A 369 24.89 16.57 -1.59
CA LEU A 369 23.65 17.35 -1.75
C LEU A 369 22.49 16.79 -0.93
N GLN A 370 22.37 15.46 -0.82
CA GLN A 370 21.29 14.83 -0.06
C GLN A 370 21.25 15.30 1.42
N PRO A 371 22.32 15.14 2.22
CA PRO A 371 22.32 15.63 3.60
C PRO A 371 22.21 17.16 3.68
N MET A 372 22.75 17.92 2.72
CA MET A 372 22.57 19.37 2.66
C MET A 372 21.10 19.78 2.61
N PHE A 373 20.31 19.16 1.71
CA PHE A 373 18.89 19.47 1.59
C PHE A 373 18.04 18.88 2.71
N VAL A 374 18.40 17.69 3.22
CA VAL A 374 17.68 17.09 4.37
C VAL A 374 17.87 17.94 5.63
N GLN A 375 19.08 18.44 5.89
CA GLN A 375 19.41 19.23 7.09
C GLN A 375 19.24 20.74 6.91
N ALA A 376 18.92 21.21 5.69
CA ALA A 376 18.84 22.62 5.33
C ALA A 376 20.13 23.38 5.68
N LEU A 377 21.28 22.89 5.22
CA LEU A 377 22.61 23.43 5.51
C LEU A 377 23.51 23.41 4.28
N TRP A 378 24.38 24.40 4.14
CA TRP A 378 25.50 24.33 3.21
C TRP A 378 26.58 23.39 3.73
N GLN A 379 27.35 22.79 2.82
CA GLN A 379 28.50 21.95 3.18
C GLN A 379 29.51 22.66 4.12
N LYS A 380 29.67 23.97 3.98
CA LYS A 380 30.59 24.79 4.80
C LYS A 380 30.07 25.08 6.22
N ASN A 381 28.80 24.80 6.50
CA ASN A 381 28.22 25.05 7.81
C ASN A 381 28.76 24.03 8.84
N SER A 382 28.72 24.41 10.12
CA SER A 382 29.06 23.47 11.20
C SER A 382 27.99 22.36 11.28
N PRO A 383 28.38 21.08 11.44
CA PRO A 383 27.43 19.99 11.58
C PRO A 383 26.57 20.13 12.85
N LEU A 384 27.02 20.90 13.85
CA LEU A 384 26.27 21.17 15.08
C LEU A 384 24.97 21.95 14.82
N LEU A 385 24.85 22.66 13.69
CA LEU A 385 23.63 23.37 13.31
C LEU A 385 22.49 22.44 12.87
N GLN A 386 22.75 21.13 12.75
CA GLN A 386 21.71 20.13 12.53
C GLN A 386 20.90 19.83 13.81
N LEU A 387 21.44 20.19 14.98
CA LEU A 387 20.75 20.03 16.25
C LEU A 387 19.67 21.11 16.42
N PRO A 388 18.53 20.78 17.07
CA PRO A 388 17.50 21.77 17.36
C PRO A 388 18.06 22.85 18.28
N HIS A 389 17.54 24.08 18.16
CA HIS A 389 17.87 25.22 19.03
C HIS A 389 19.34 25.71 18.96
N ILE A 390 20.22 25.04 18.22
CA ILE A 390 21.59 25.47 18.00
C ILE A 390 21.65 26.50 16.86
N THR A 391 22.09 27.71 17.19
CA THR A 391 22.29 28.81 16.25
C THR A 391 23.76 29.20 16.16
N GLU A 392 24.10 30.10 15.23
CA GLU A 392 25.45 30.66 15.08
C GLU A 392 25.98 31.32 16.37
N TYR A 393 25.09 31.82 17.23
CA TYR A 393 25.45 32.36 18.55
C TYR A 393 26.08 31.30 19.47
N ASN A 394 25.48 30.11 19.52
CA ASN A 394 25.95 29.00 20.36
C ASN A 394 27.29 28.44 19.85
N LEU A 395 27.52 28.45 18.52
CA LEU A 395 28.74 27.92 17.91
C LEU A 395 30.01 28.61 18.39
N GLN A 396 29.96 29.92 18.70
CA GLN A 396 31.13 30.63 19.19
C GLN A 396 31.63 30.06 20.52
N HIS A 397 30.71 29.68 21.41
CA HIS A 397 31.04 29.08 22.70
C HIS A 397 31.53 27.63 22.54
N LEU A 398 30.86 26.85 21.69
CA LEU A 398 31.22 25.46 21.37
C LEU A 398 32.64 25.36 20.78
N ARG A 399 32.99 26.25 19.85
CA ARG A 399 34.34 26.32 19.26
C ARG A 399 35.42 26.66 20.28
N LYS A 400 35.14 27.55 21.25
CA LYS A 400 36.08 27.86 22.34
C LYS A 400 36.40 26.63 23.20
N LYS A 401 35.46 25.70 23.33
CA LYS A 401 35.61 24.42 24.03
C LYS A 401 36.08 23.27 23.13
N ARG A 402 36.47 23.56 21.88
CA ARG A 402 36.95 22.60 20.87
C ARG A 402 35.91 21.55 20.48
N ILE A 403 34.63 21.90 20.50
CA ILE A 403 33.53 21.02 20.08
C ILE A 403 33.16 21.38 18.64
N PHE A 404 33.36 20.44 17.71
CA PHE A 404 33.14 20.66 16.27
C PHE A 404 32.08 19.74 15.67
N SER A 405 31.84 18.58 16.29
CA SER A 405 30.89 17.57 15.82
C SER A 405 29.83 17.21 16.88
N CYS A 406 28.71 16.64 16.44
CA CYS A 406 27.71 16.10 17.36
C CYS A 406 28.26 14.95 18.23
N HIS A 407 29.25 14.21 17.72
CA HIS A 407 29.94 13.18 18.47
C HIS A 407 30.78 13.76 19.62
N ASP A 408 31.51 14.86 19.35
CA ASP A 408 32.29 15.55 20.38
C ASP A 408 31.39 16.01 21.53
N LEU A 409 30.19 16.50 21.20
CA LEU A 409 29.19 16.92 22.19
C LEU A 409 28.58 15.73 22.95
N ALA A 410 28.35 14.60 22.27
CA ALA A 410 27.74 13.41 22.86
C ALA A 410 28.63 12.72 23.91
N ILE A 411 29.96 12.69 23.68
CA ILE A 411 30.93 12.03 24.58
C ILE A 411 31.18 12.83 25.86
N MET A 412 30.82 14.12 25.91
CA MET A 412 31.02 14.93 27.11
C MET A 412 30.23 14.39 28.30
N ASP A 413 30.79 14.55 29.49
CA ASP A 413 30.06 14.34 30.75
C ASP A 413 28.81 15.21 30.80
N ALA A 414 27.75 14.70 31.44
CA ALA A 414 26.44 15.35 31.47
C ALA A 414 26.49 16.79 32.00
N ASP A 415 27.25 17.04 33.08
CA ASP A 415 27.39 18.37 33.68
C ASP A 415 28.17 19.33 32.78
N ALA A 416 29.26 18.85 32.17
CA ALA A 416 30.06 19.64 31.24
C ALA A 416 29.25 20.01 30.00
N ARG A 417 28.48 19.07 29.45
CA ARG A 417 27.58 19.28 28.33
C ARG A 417 26.51 20.31 28.66
N ARG A 418 25.87 20.21 29.83
CA ARG A 418 24.87 21.19 30.30
C ARG A 418 25.49 22.57 30.51
N ALA A 419 26.71 22.65 31.05
CA ALA A 419 27.41 23.92 31.25
C ALA A 419 27.73 24.64 29.92
N VAL A 420 28.12 23.90 28.88
CA VAL A 420 28.37 24.45 27.54
C VAL A 420 27.07 24.90 26.86
N LEU A 421 25.96 24.20 27.10
CA LEU A 421 24.63 24.52 26.58
C LEU A 421 23.75 25.29 27.58
N ARG A 422 24.37 26.07 28.48
CA ARG A 422 23.66 26.82 29.53
C ARG A 422 22.68 27.88 29.00
N THR A 423 22.82 28.28 27.75
CA THR A 423 21.93 29.25 27.08
C THR A 423 20.58 28.64 26.75
N LEU A 424 20.48 27.31 26.69
CA LEU A 424 19.26 26.60 26.36
C LEU A 424 18.42 26.35 27.61
N THR A 425 17.10 26.47 27.46
CA THR A 425 16.14 26.05 28.48
C THR A 425 16.23 24.53 28.74
N ASN A 426 15.60 24.04 29.80
CA ASN A 426 15.58 22.60 30.08
C ASN A 426 14.86 21.82 28.96
N GLU A 427 13.79 22.38 28.38
CA GLU A 427 13.05 21.77 27.27
C GLU A 427 13.89 21.75 25.98
N GLU A 428 14.56 22.87 25.66
CA GLU A 428 15.43 22.96 24.49
C GLU A 428 16.64 22.02 24.60
N TYR A 429 17.25 21.93 25.79
CA TYR A 429 18.33 21.00 26.05
C TYR A 429 17.86 19.55 25.90
N ARG A 430 16.67 19.22 26.42
CA ARG A 430 16.07 17.89 26.26
C ARG A 430 15.90 17.54 24.78
N ASP A 431 15.38 18.45 23.97
CA ASP A 431 15.23 18.24 22.51
C ASP A 431 16.56 17.90 21.84
N VAL A 432 17.64 18.60 22.22
CA VAL A 432 19.00 18.31 21.72
C VAL A 432 19.44 16.91 22.12
N MET A 433 19.20 16.51 23.37
CA MET A 433 19.57 15.19 23.88
C MET A 433 18.79 14.06 23.21
N VAL A 434 17.48 14.24 22.99
CA VAL A 434 16.63 13.32 22.25
C VAL A 434 17.19 13.12 20.85
N VAL A 435 17.51 14.20 20.13
CA VAL A 435 18.08 14.12 18.77
C VAL A 435 19.45 13.43 18.77
N LEU A 436 20.33 13.75 19.71
CA LEU A 436 21.64 13.09 19.83
C LEU A 436 21.50 11.59 20.07
N SER A 437 20.56 11.15 20.91
CA SER A 437 20.34 9.73 21.20
C SER A 437 19.85 8.93 19.99
N MET A 438 19.22 9.60 19.01
CA MET A 438 18.75 8.98 17.77
C MET A 438 19.80 8.91 16.67
N MET A 439 20.84 9.74 16.76
CA MET A 439 21.87 9.80 15.74
C MET A 439 22.60 8.45 15.67
N PRO A 440 22.70 7.85 14.47
CA PRO A 440 23.38 6.58 14.32
C PRO A 440 24.90 6.77 14.36
N ARG A 441 25.57 5.94 15.16
CA ARG A 441 27.01 5.69 15.05
C ARG A 441 27.21 4.36 14.32
N LEU A 442 27.86 4.43 13.16
CA LEU A 442 28.12 3.28 12.32
C LEU A 442 29.55 2.79 12.53
N GLN A 443 29.72 1.52 12.83
CA GLN A 443 31.00 0.82 12.76
C GLN A 443 30.99 -0.04 11.50
N ILE A 444 31.98 0.17 10.63
CA ILE A 444 32.07 -0.49 9.33
C ILE A 444 33.28 -1.44 9.35
N GLU A 445 33.03 -2.72 9.13
CA GLU A 445 34.04 -3.76 8.99
C GLU A 445 33.99 -4.32 7.56
N THR A 446 35.11 -4.34 6.86
CA THR A 446 35.19 -4.83 5.47
C THR A 446 36.03 -6.10 5.38
N LYS A 447 35.54 -7.10 4.65
CA LYS A 447 36.27 -8.34 4.37
C LYS A 447 36.13 -8.69 2.89
N THR A 448 37.23 -9.06 2.24
CA THR A 448 37.21 -9.58 0.87
C THR A 448 36.96 -11.08 0.91
N VAL A 449 36.05 -11.57 0.07
CA VAL A 449 35.71 -12.99 -0.03
C VAL A 449 35.64 -13.36 -1.51
N VAL A 450 36.22 -14.50 -1.87
CA VAL A 450 36.01 -15.16 -3.16
C VAL A 450 34.96 -16.25 -2.94
N GLU A 451 33.84 -16.18 -3.64
CA GLU A 451 32.77 -17.17 -3.48
C GLU A 451 33.18 -18.48 -4.15
N GLY A 452 33.28 -19.57 -3.37
CA GLY A 452 33.60 -20.91 -3.87
C GLY A 452 35.03 -21.41 -3.64
N GLU A 453 35.92 -20.58 -3.09
CA GLU A 453 37.25 -21.00 -2.64
C GLU A 453 37.29 -21.02 -1.10
N ASP A 454 37.73 -22.13 -0.51
CA ASP A 454 37.84 -22.29 0.96
C ASP A 454 39.00 -21.48 1.56
N ASP A 455 39.94 -21.06 0.72
CA ASP A 455 41.12 -20.31 1.10
C ASP A 455 40.79 -18.83 1.30
N LYS A 456 40.40 -18.49 2.54
CA LYS A 456 39.97 -17.15 2.98
C LYS A 456 40.94 -15.99 2.67
N HIS A 457 42.15 -16.23 2.18
CA HIS A 457 43.22 -15.22 2.11
C HIS A 457 44.05 -15.20 0.81
N GLU A 458 43.81 -16.10 -0.16
CA GLU A 458 44.57 -16.12 -1.41
C GLU A 458 43.73 -15.53 -2.55
N LEU A 459 43.98 -14.25 -2.88
CA LEU A 459 43.35 -13.61 -4.02
C LEU A 459 44.13 -13.97 -5.29
N THR A 460 43.55 -14.82 -6.13
CA THR A 460 44.15 -15.21 -7.41
C THR A 460 43.88 -14.15 -8.49
N ALA A 461 44.83 -13.97 -9.41
CA ALA A 461 44.65 -13.02 -10.51
C ALA A 461 43.52 -13.47 -11.45
N GLY A 462 42.59 -12.57 -11.75
CA GLY A 462 41.46 -12.85 -12.63
C GLY A 462 40.19 -13.38 -11.94
N CYS A 463 40.21 -13.61 -10.62
CA CYS A 463 39.00 -13.98 -9.88
C CYS A 463 38.09 -12.76 -9.63
N VAL A 464 36.79 -13.03 -9.49
CA VAL A 464 35.81 -12.03 -9.06
C VAL A 464 35.83 -11.96 -7.54
N VAL A 465 36.26 -10.82 -7.00
CA VAL A 465 36.35 -10.61 -5.55
C VAL A 465 35.10 -9.89 -5.06
N THR A 466 34.44 -10.45 -4.06
CA THR A 466 33.30 -9.84 -3.38
C THR A 466 33.78 -9.08 -2.14
N LEU A 467 33.45 -7.79 -2.05
CA LEU A 467 33.69 -6.99 -0.85
C LEU A 467 32.51 -7.13 0.11
N LYS A 468 32.66 -7.94 1.16
CA LYS A 468 31.68 -8.08 2.24
C LYS A 468 31.82 -6.93 3.24
N VAL A 469 30.82 -6.06 3.29
CA VAL A 469 30.75 -4.93 4.23
C VAL A 469 29.78 -5.27 5.36
N THR A 470 30.28 -5.35 6.60
CA THR A 470 29.46 -5.53 7.81
C THR A 470 29.32 -4.18 8.52
N MET A 471 28.09 -3.73 8.71
CA MET A 471 27.79 -2.45 9.35
C MET A 471 27.05 -2.69 10.67
N LYS A 472 27.64 -2.26 11.80
CA LYS A 472 26.98 -2.27 13.10
C LYS A 472 26.48 -0.86 13.43
N ARG A 473 25.17 -0.73 13.62
CA ARG A 473 24.52 0.53 14.00
C ARG A 473 24.33 0.60 15.52
N SER A 474 24.90 1.62 16.13
CA SER A 474 24.73 1.98 17.55
C SER A 474 24.17 3.40 17.67
N ARG A 475 23.72 3.80 18.85
CA ARG A 475 23.32 5.19 19.15
C ARG A 475 24.57 6.03 19.43
N LEU A 476 24.48 7.34 19.23
CA LEU A 476 25.58 8.25 19.52
C LEU A 476 25.77 8.48 21.03
N ILE A 477 24.66 8.46 21.78
CA ILE A 477 24.60 8.50 23.25
C ILE A 477 23.45 7.60 23.72
N ASP A 478 23.61 6.90 24.84
CA ASP A 478 22.55 6.10 25.42
C ASP A 478 21.47 6.99 26.06
N PRO A 479 20.16 6.68 25.91
CA PRO A 479 19.09 7.51 26.47
C PRO A 479 19.20 7.73 27.98
N GLN A 480 19.73 6.75 28.71
CA GLN A 480 19.95 6.86 30.15
C GLN A 480 21.04 7.89 30.48
N GLU A 481 22.18 7.82 29.82
CA GLU A 481 23.28 8.80 29.93
C GLU A 481 22.87 10.19 29.42
N ALA A 482 21.89 10.24 28.52
CA ALA A 482 21.29 11.46 28.02
C ALA A 482 20.30 12.12 29.00
N GLY A 483 19.99 11.47 30.13
CA GLY A 483 19.02 11.95 31.11
C GLY A 483 17.56 11.83 30.63
N LEU A 484 17.26 10.85 29.78
CA LEU A 484 15.93 10.61 29.20
C LEU A 484 15.18 9.44 29.86
N ALA A 485 15.80 8.75 30.83
CA ALA A 485 15.28 7.52 31.44
C ALA A 485 13.97 7.69 32.26
N ASP A 486 13.69 8.91 32.74
CA ASP A 486 12.64 9.15 33.75
C ASP A 486 11.20 9.17 33.19
N GLN A 487 10.97 8.83 31.92
CA GLN A 487 9.64 8.97 31.29
C GLN A 487 8.96 7.66 30.90
N HIS A 488 9.60 6.52 31.18
CA HIS A 488 9.08 5.19 30.85
C HIS A 488 8.41 4.46 32.04
N LYS A 489 8.35 5.09 33.23
CA LYS A 489 7.75 4.52 34.44
C LYS A 489 6.62 5.39 35.00
N ALA A 490 5.44 5.28 34.40
CA ALA A 490 4.16 5.60 35.04
C ALA A 490 3.01 4.97 34.23
N TYR A 491 2.97 3.64 34.14
CA TYR A 491 1.72 2.92 33.84
C TYR A 491 1.69 1.44 34.21
N ASN A 492 2.76 0.87 34.79
CA ASN A 492 2.81 -0.57 35.12
C ASN A 492 2.94 -0.88 36.62
N GLU A 493 2.73 0.07 37.54
CA GLU A 493 2.83 -0.20 39.00
C GLU A 493 1.60 0.24 39.81
N GLU A 494 0.48 0.62 39.18
CA GLU A 494 -0.77 0.95 39.91
C GLU A 494 -2.02 0.14 39.45
N ASN A 495 -1.86 -0.89 38.61
CA ASN A 495 -2.99 -1.75 38.20
C ASN A 495 -2.77 -3.25 38.52
N GLU A 496 -1.81 -3.58 39.40
CA GLU A 496 -1.67 -4.94 39.95
C GLU A 496 -2.27 -5.10 41.35
N GLU A 497 -2.85 -4.05 41.95
CA GLU A 497 -3.53 -4.16 43.26
C GLU A 497 -5.07 -4.18 43.21
N ASP A 498 -5.70 -3.93 42.05
CA ASP A 498 -7.17 -3.95 41.89
C ASP A 498 -7.69 -5.17 41.09
N GLY A 499 -6.90 -6.24 41.00
CA GLY A 499 -7.25 -7.49 40.31
C GLY A 499 -7.54 -8.71 41.18
N GLU A 500 -7.42 -8.60 42.51
CA GLU A 500 -7.53 -9.75 43.42
C GLU A 500 -8.92 -9.97 44.05
N ASN A 501 -9.95 -9.19 43.69
CA ASN A 501 -11.26 -9.27 44.35
C ASN A 501 -12.42 -9.84 43.52
N GLU A 502 -12.17 -10.55 42.42
CA GLU A 502 -13.23 -11.28 41.70
C GLU A 502 -12.75 -12.65 41.21
N ARG A 503 -12.48 -13.59 42.13
CA ARG A 503 -12.46 -15.02 41.81
C ARG A 503 -12.53 -15.94 43.04
N GLU A 504 -13.49 -15.72 43.93
CA GLU A 504 -13.91 -16.73 44.90
C GLU A 504 -15.44 -16.82 44.97
N THR A 505 -16.04 -17.70 44.18
CA THR A 505 -17.25 -18.47 44.54
C THR A 505 -17.47 -19.59 43.52
N GLY A 506 -17.30 -20.85 43.97
CA GLY A 506 -17.93 -22.12 43.52
C GLY A 506 -17.92 -22.49 42.02
N GLU A 507 -17.75 -23.74 41.58
CA GLU A 507 -18.07 -25.03 42.16
C GLU A 507 -17.29 -26.17 41.46
N ASN A 508 -16.78 -27.10 42.26
CA ASN A 508 -16.73 -28.57 42.14
C ASN A 508 -16.65 -29.35 40.79
N MET A 509 -15.75 -30.36 40.86
CA MET A 509 -15.83 -31.76 40.37
C MET A 509 -15.55 -32.03 38.87
N GLU A 510 -14.40 -32.67 38.55
CA GLU A 510 -14.23 -34.10 38.15
C GLU A 510 -14.60 -34.34 36.67
N ASP A 511 -13.91 -35.08 35.79
CA ASP A 511 -12.76 -36.00 35.77
C ASP A 511 -12.42 -36.30 34.28
N ASN A 512 -11.28 -36.96 34.00
CA ASN A 512 -10.82 -37.62 32.73
C ASN A 512 -10.34 -36.73 31.55
N SER A 513 -9.25 -37.02 30.81
CA SER A 513 -8.40 -38.21 30.68
C SER A 513 -7.09 -37.88 29.91
N GLU A 514 -6.04 -38.65 30.20
CA GLU A 514 -4.83 -39.04 29.44
C GLU A 514 -4.65 -38.52 27.99
N GLU A 515 -3.46 -38.03 27.57
CA GLU A 515 -2.44 -38.90 26.95
C GLU A 515 -1.03 -38.24 26.81
N LYS A 516 -0.04 -39.10 26.53
CA LYS A 516 1.41 -38.98 26.77
C LYS A 516 2.24 -38.20 25.72
N ASN A 517 3.32 -37.58 26.22
CA ASN A 517 4.71 -37.40 25.69
C ASN A 517 5.19 -38.43 24.62
N PRO A 518 6.30 -38.30 23.83
CA PRO A 518 7.50 -37.44 24.02
C PRO A 518 8.36 -36.98 22.77
N ARG A 519 9.36 -36.12 23.05
CA ARG A 519 10.76 -36.02 22.53
C ARG A 519 11.08 -36.18 21.03
N THR A 520 11.83 -35.21 20.47
CA THR A 520 13.19 -35.48 19.92
C THR A 520 14.05 -34.21 19.76
N LYS A 521 15.21 -34.21 20.43
CA LYS A 521 16.45 -33.51 20.08
C LYS A 521 17.33 -34.51 19.32
N ILE A 522 18.32 -33.98 18.58
CA ILE A 522 19.55 -34.60 18.03
C ILE A 522 19.55 -34.67 16.50
N MET A 523 20.48 -33.93 15.89
CA MET A 523 21.46 -34.50 14.96
C MET A 523 22.59 -33.49 14.71
N GLU A 524 23.74 -33.76 15.31
CA GLU A 524 25.05 -33.30 14.83
C GLU A 524 26.01 -34.51 14.84
N GLN A 525 26.70 -34.66 13.71
CA GLN A 525 27.99 -35.33 13.49
C GLN A 525 28.08 -36.87 13.53
N GLU A 526 28.39 -37.47 12.39
CA GLU A 526 29.72 -38.02 12.06
C GLU A 526 29.62 -38.96 10.84
N GLN A 527 30.34 -38.68 9.76
CA GLN A 527 30.87 -39.71 8.87
C GLN A 527 32.24 -39.28 8.34
N THR A 528 33.28 -39.80 8.99
CA THR A 528 34.59 -40.08 8.40
C THR A 528 34.50 -41.32 7.51
N LYS A 529 34.85 -41.17 6.23
CA LYS A 529 35.64 -42.16 5.47
C LYS A 529 36.31 -41.48 4.29
#